data_AF-A0A6B3HUT8-F1
#
_entry.id   AF-A0A6B3HUT8-F1
#
_cell.length_a   1.000
_cell.length_b   1.000
_cell.length_c   1.000
_cell.angle_alpha   90.00
_cell.angle_beta   90.00
_cell.angle_gamma   90.00
#
_symmetry.space_group_name_H-M   'P 1'
#
loop_
_entity.id
_entity.type
_entity.pdbx_description
1 polymer ?
#
loop_
_entity_poly.entity_id
_entity_poly.type
_entity_poly.pdbx_seq_one_letter_code
_entity_poly.pdbx_strand_id
1 'polypeptide(L)' 'MRAADGDHTYEMSLHQAANAATISAVGTTRGMPERAVTIAIATAIQESTLRNIDYGDRDSVGLFQQRPSQGWG' A
#
# COMPACT_ATOMS: atom_id res chain seq x y z
N MET A 1 -26.30 23.03 -4.77
CA MET A 1 -25.33 23.55 -5.76
C MET A 1 -23.93 23.23 -5.25
N ARG A 2 -23.28 22.26 -5.94
CA ARG A 2 -21.88 21.79 -5.90
C ARG A 2 -21.05 22.00 -4.62
N ALA A 3 -20.74 20.89 -3.95
CA ALA A 3 -19.52 20.76 -3.17
C ALA A 3 -18.32 20.84 -4.13
N ALA A 4 -17.31 21.62 -3.76
CA ALA A 4 -16.05 21.69 -4.47
C ALA A 4 -15.28 20.39 -4.22
N ASP A 5 -15.23 19.50 -5.21
CA ASP A 5 -14.19 18.48 -5.26
C ASP A 5 -12.89 19.21 -5.60
N GLY A 6 -12.08 19.42 -4.57
CA GLY A 6 -10.71 19.91 -4.74
C GLY A 6 -9.91 18.89 -5.53
N ASP A 7 -9.14 19.36 -6.49
CA ASP A 7 -8.16 18.58 -7.23
C ASP A 7 -7.08 18.09 -6.25
N HIS A 8 -7.28 16.90 -5.67
CA HIS A 8 -6.35 16.27 -4.75
C HIS A 8 -5.24 15.59 -5.56
N THR A 9 -4.23 16.38 -5.91
CA THR A 9 -2.99 15.84 -6.48
C THR A 9 -2.23 15.10 -5.39
N TYR A 10 -1.98 13.82 -5.63
CA TYR A 10 -1.16 12.98 -4.76
C TYR A 10 0.21 12.80 -5.39
N GLU A 11 1.23 13.47 -4.84
CA GLU A 11 2.60 13.29 -5.30
C GLU A 11 3.20 12.00 -4.72
N MET A 12 3.73 11.15 -5.60
CA MET A 12 4.45 9.94 -5.22
C MET A 12 5.91 10.03 -5.64
N SER A 13 6.81 9.61 -4.75
CA SER A 13 8.20 9.35 -5.11
C SER A 13 8.32 8.12 -6.02
N LEU A 14 9.41 8.05 -6.78
CA LEU A 14 9.74 6.88 -7.60
C LEU A 14 9.76 5.57 -6.79
N HIS A 15 10.19 5.63 -5.52
CA HIS A 15 10.17 4.46 -4.62
C HIS A 15 8.75 4.02 -4.27
N GLN A 16 7.84 4.95 -3.97
CA GLN A 16 6.44 4.61 -3.71
C GLN A 16 5.75 4.05 -4.96
N ALA A 17 6.04 4.61 -6.14
CA ALA A 17 5.54 4.10 -7.41
C ALA A 17 6.04 2.68 -7.71
N ALA A 18 7.33 2.41 -7.46
CA ALA A 18 7.90 1.09 -7.60
C ALA A 18 7.28 0.05 -6.66
N ASN A 19 6.99 0.43 -5.40
CA ASN A 19 6.31 -0.45 -4.45
C ASN A 19 4.87 -0.76 -4.90
N ALA A 20 4.11 0.24 -5.36
CA ALA A 20 2.77 0.02 -5.91
C ALA A 20 2.81 -0.90 -7.15
N ALA A 21 3.76 -0.68 -8.06
CA ALA A 21 3.95 -1.53 -9.23
C ALA A 21 4.30 -2.98 -8.83
N THR A 22 5.09 -3.16 -7.77
CA THR A 22 5.43 -4.48 -7.24
C THR A 22 4.20 -5.19 -6.68
N ILE A 23 3.37 -4.51 -5.89
CA ILE A 23 2.09 -5.07 -5.38
C ILE A 23 1.21 -5.51 -6.55
N SER A 24 1.05 -4.66 -7.56
CA SER A 24 0.28 -4.99 -8.78
C SER A 24 0.84 -6.21 -9.50
N ALA A 25 2.15 -6.22 -9.77
CA ALA A 25 2.80 -7.32 -10.48
C ALA A 25 2.61 -8.65 -9.75
N VAL A 26 2.82 -8.69 -8.43
CA VAL A 26 2.62 -9.91 -7.63
C VAL A 26 1.16 -10.36 -7.67
N GLY A 27 0.20 -9.45 -7.55
CA GLY A 27 -1.22 -9.76 -7.63
C GLY A 27 -1.61 -10.34 -8.98
N THR A 28 -1.17 -9.72 -10.08
CA THR A 28 -1.39 -10.21 -11.44
C THR A 28 -0.74 -11.58 -11.67
N THR A 29 0.51 -11.78 -11.25
CA THR A 29 1.21 -13.06 -11.38
C THR A 29 0.51 -14.18 -10.60
N ARG A 30 -0.14 -13.87 -9.49
CA ARG A 30 -0.94 -14.83 -8.71
C ARG A 30 -2.37 -15.03 -9.24
N GLY A 31 -2.74 -14.38 -10.34
CA GLY A 31 -4.10 -14.47 -10.90
C GLY A 31 -5.17 -13.87 -9.97
N MET A 32 -4.79 -12.92 -9.12
CA MET A 32 -5.74 -12.29 -8.19
C MET A 32 -6.72 -11.39 -8.95
N PRO A 33 -7.98 -11.29 -8.48
CA PRO A 33 -8.91 -10.30 -9.02
C PRO A 33 -8.35 -8.88 -8.90
N GLU A 34 -8.63 -8.02 -9.88
CA GLU A 34 -8.21 -6.61 -9.86
C GLU A 34 -8.58 -5.90 -8.55
N ARG A 35 -9.78 -6.18 -8.03
CA ARG A 35 -10.23 -5.65 -6.74
C ARG A 35 -9.29 -6.01 -5.58
N ALA A 36 -8.68 -7.19 -5.58
CA ALA A 36 -7.72 -7.59 -4.54
C ALA A 36 -6.43 -6.78 -4.62
N VAL A 37 -5.95 -6.48 -5.84
CA VAL A 37 -4.80 -5.59 -6.07
C VAL A 37 -5.11 -4.17 -5.58
N THR A 38 -6.28 -3.64 -5.94
CA THR A 38 -6.73 -2.32 -5.48
C THR A 38 -6.79 -2.23 -3.97
N ILE A 39 -7.34 -3.26 -3.30
CA ILE A 39 -7.38 -3.32 -1.83
C ILE A 39 -5.95 -3.34 -1.28
N ALA A 40 -5.06 -4.17 -1.81
CA ALA A 40 -3.68 -4.24 -1.33
C ALA A 40 -2.94 -2.91 -1.47
N ILE A 41 -3.09 -2.20 -2.60
CA ILE A 41 -2.48 -0.87 -2.79
C ILE A 41 -3.08 0.13 -1.80
N ALA A 42 -4.40 0.18 -1.66
CA ALA A 42 -5.07 1.08 -0.72
C ALA A 42 -4.63 0.81 0.72
N THR A 43 -4.51 -0.45 1.12
CA THR A 43 -3.97 -0.85 2.43
C THR A 43 -2.53 -0.37 2.58
N ALA A 44 -1.65 -0.61 1.61
CA ALA A 44 -0.26 -0.17 1.70
C ALA A 44 -0.11 1.36 1.76
N ILE A 45 -1.01 2.12 1.09
CA ILE A 45 -1.09 3.57 1.22
C ILE A 45 -1.46 3.95 2.66
N GLN A 46 -2.49 3.32 3.24
CA GLN A 46 -2.95 3.63 4.59
C GLN A 46 -1.94 3.25 5.67
N GLU A 47 -1.29 2.09 5.53
CA GLU A 47 -0.40 1.54 6.55
C GLU A 47 1.01 2.18 6.52
N SER A 48 1.53 2.48 5.33
CA SER A 48 2.92 2.93 5.20
C SER A 48 3.13 4.06 4.19
N THR A 49 2.06 4.58 3.58
CA THR A 49 2.17 5.52 2.45
C THR A 49 3.00 4.91 1.30
N LEU A 50 2.87 3.60 1.06
CA LEU A 50 3.65 2.82 0.08
C LEU A 50 5.17 2.83 0.34
N ARG A 51 5.61 2.98 1.59
CA ARG A 51 7.04 2.94 1.96
C ARG A 51 7.34 1.62 2.67
N ASN A 52 8.34 0.90 2.19
CA ASN A 52 8.81 -0.29 2.88
C ASN A 52 9.68 0.12 4.08
N ILE A 53 9.07 0.32 5.24
CA ILE A 53 9.70 0.82 6.47
C ILE A 53 9.98 -0.32 7.46
N ASP A 54 11.02 -0.17 8.28
CA ASP A 54 11.47 -1.14 9.30
C ASP A 54 11.00 -0.77 10.71
N TYR A 55 10.02 0.14 10.81
CA TYR A 55 9.41 0.61 12.05
C TYR A 55 7.88 0.71 11.89
N GLY A 56 7.20 0.82 13.03
CA GLY A 56 5.75 0.85 13.11
C GLY A 56 5.24 0.80 14.55
N ASP A 57 3.95 0.53 14.74
CA ASP A 57 3.43 0.20 16.06
C ASP A 57 4.04 -1.11 16.57
N ARG A 58 4.65 -1.09 17.76
CA ARG A 58 5.35 -2.21 18.38
C ARG A 58 6.44 -2.80 17.47
N ASP A 59 6.17 -3.93 16.84
CA ASP A 59 7.06 -4.66 15.93
C ASP A 59 6.49 -4.74 14.49
N SER A 60 5.51 -3.88 14.15
CA SER A 60 5.02 -3.74 12.79
C SER A 60 6.11 -3.29 11.84
N VAL A 61 6.20 -3.94 10.67
CA VAL A 61 7.15 -3.59 9.60
C VAL A 61 6.55 -3.74 8.22
N GLY A 62 7.19 -3.10 7.25
CA GLY A 62 6.93 -3.22 5.83
C GLY A 62 5.70 -2.47 5.32
N LEU A 63 5.37 -2.74 4.05
CA LEU A 63 4.32 -2.04 3.31
C LEU A 63 2.92 -2.13 3.94
N PHE A 64 2.63 -3.26 4.59
CA PHE A 64 1.34 -3.55 5.21
C PHE A 64 1.38 -3.49 6.75
N GLN A 65 2.48 -2.96 7.33
CA GLN A 65 2.67 -2.88 8.78
C GLN A 65 2.39 -4.22 9.50
N GLN A 66 2.86 -5.32 8.90
CA GLN A 66 2.68 -6.68 9.42
C GLN A 66 3.42 -6.83 10.74
N ARG A 67 2.84 -7.58 11.69
CA ARG A 67 3.42 -7.84 13.02
C ARG A 67 3.95 -9.28 13.13
N PRO A 68 5.26 -9.51 12.97
CA PRO A 68 5.83 -10.86 13.06
C PRO A 68 5.56 -11.55 14.39
N SER A 69 5.55 -10.82 15.51
CA SER A 69 5.20 -11.39 16.83
C SER A 69 3.78 -11.93 16.93
N GLN A 70 2.89 -11.54 16.00
CA GLN A 70 1.52 -12.04 15.90
C GLN A 70 1.34 -13.05 14.75
N GLY A 71 2.45 -13.49 14.12
CA GLY A 71 2.41 -14.41 12.99
C GLY A 71 1.94 -13.80 11.68
N TRP A 72 1.97 -12.47 11.55
CA TRP A 72 1.66 -11.78 10.30
C TRP A 72 2.97 -11.56 9.52
N GLY A 73 3.00 -11.97 8.25
CA GLY A 73 4.21 -11.95 7.42
C GLY A 73 4.37 -13.19 6.57
#